data_AF-A0A8T5NB03-F1
#
_entry.id   AF-A0A8T5NB03-F1
#
_cell.length_a   1.000
_cell.length_b   1.000
_cell.length_c   1.000
_cell.angle_alpha   90.00
_cell.angle_beta   90.00
_cell.angle_gamma   90.00
#
_symmetry.space_group_name_H-M   'P 1'
#
loop_
_entity.id
_entity.type
_entity.pdbx_description
1 polymer ?
#
loop_
_entity_poly.entity_id
_entity_poly.type
_entity_poly.pdbx_seq_one_letter_code
_entity_poly.pdbx_strand_id
1 'polypeptide(L)'
;MVTDLKEFAKTAKPSVAVVGLGGAGCNITTWIAEKGMAGGRIIAANTDVNHLYIQKADKLILLGEKICRGHGCGGFPEMGAQATRENYNEIKAELEGANLVFLVAGLGGGTGTGAMPVVAEITREMGALTVGCVTIPFTIEMSRREKAREAI
;
A
#
# COMPACT_ATOMS: atom_id res chain seq x y z
N MET A 1 27.98 0.35 32.20
CA MET A 1 26.83 1.19 31.86
C MET A 1 25.69 0.26 31.44
N VAL A 2 24.84 -0.14 32.39
CA VAL A 2 23.62 -0.89 32.05
C VAL A 2 22.56 0.18 31.84
N THR A 3 22.40 0.60 30.58
CA THR A 3 21.27 1.45 30.18
C THR A 3 19.99 0.74 30.63
N ASP A 4 19.13 1.45 31.38
CA ASP A 4 17.89 0.88 31.91
C ASP A 4 17.11 0.22 30.77
N LEU A 5 16.88 -1.09 30.88
CA LEU A 5 16.20 -1.89 29.87
C LEU A 5 14.85 -1.24 29.46
N LYS A 6 14.22 -0.52 30.40
CA LYS A 6 12.98 0.23 30.18
C LYS A 6 13.17 1.46 29.29
N GLU A 7 14.30 2.17 29.38
CA GLU A 7 14.59 3.28 28.46
C GLU A 7 14.86 2.76 27.06
N PHE A 8 15.65 1.69 26.93
CA PHE A 8 15.93 1.08 25.64
C PHE A 8 14.64 0.57 24.96
N ALA A 9 13.73 -0.04 25.72
CA ALA A 9 12.43 -0.48 25.22
C ALA A 9 11.52 0.69 24.78
N LYS A 10 11.61 1.86 25.42
CA LYS A 10 10.87 3.06 24.99
C LYS A 10 11.39 3.63 23.68
N THR A 11 12.71 3.60 23.47
CA THR A 11 13.34 4.04 22.20
C THR A 11 13.22 3.01 21.09
N ALA A 12 13.11 1.72 21.41
CA ALA A 12 12.95 0.62 20.47
C ALA A 12 11.49 0.42 20.00
N LYS A 13 10.66 1.47 20.01
CA LYS A 13 9.32 1.39 19.42
C LYS A 13 9.45 1.21 17.90
N PRO A 14 8.90 0.12 17.32
CA PRO A 14 9.01 -0.11 15.88
C PRO A 14 8.29 1.01 15.11
N SER A 15 8.94 1.49 14.06
CA SER A 15 8.30 2.39 13.09
C SER A 15 7.35 1.59 12.21
N VAL A 16 6.06 1.93 12.24
CA VAL A 16 5.01 1.21 11.51
C VAL A 16 4.52 2.06 10.34
N ALA A 17 4.31 1.46 9.17
CA ALA A 17 3.62 2.08 8.06
C ALA A 17 2.47 1.20 7.56
N VAL A 18 1.39 1.83 7.08
CA VAL A 18 0.27 1.18 6.42
C VAL A 18 0.13 1.77 5.02
N VAL A 19 0.19 0.92 4.00
CA VAL A 19 0.10 1.33 2.59
C VAL A 19 -1.15 0.74 1.97
N GLY A 20 -2.12 1.60 1.65
CA GLY A 20 -3.35 1.26 0.94
C GLY A 20 -3.14 1.33 -0.56
N LEU A 21 -3.30 0.21 -1.26
CA LEU A 21 -3.05 0.09 -2.69
C LEU A 21 -4.36 -0.07 -3.49
N GLY A 22 -4.56 0.80 -4.47
CA GLY A 22 -5.77 0.84 -5.29
C GLY A 22 -7.01 1.31 -4.51
N GLY A 23 -8.19 1.25 -5.16
CA GLY A 23 -9.42 1.82 -4.58
C GLY A 23 -9.81 1.24 -3.21
N ALA A 24 -9.89 -0.09 -3.10
CA ALA A 24 -10.23 -0.74 -1.84
C ALA A 24 -9.17 -0.49 -0.75
N GLY A 25 -7.88 -0.55 -1.10
CA GLY A 25 -6.80 -0.26 -0.16
C GLY A 25 -6.86 1.19 0.36
N CYS A 26 -7.09 2.15 -0.53
CA CYS A 26 -7.27 3.56 -0.17
C CYS A 26 -8.48 3.80 0.75
N ASN A 27 -9.60 3.12 0.50
CA ASN A 27 -10.77 3.22 1.37
C ASN A 27 -10.47 2.66 2.76
N ILE A 28 -9.70 1.57 2.85
CA ILE A 28 -9.30 1.00 4.14
C ILE A 28 -8.34 1.95 4.89
N THR A 29 -7.37 2.55 4.21
CA THR A 29 -6.46 3.53 4.86
C THR A 29 -7.19 4.79 5.30
N THR A 30 -8.14 5.29 4.50
CA THR A 30 -9.04 6.39 4.91
C THR A 30 -9.81 6.01 6.18
N TRP A 31 -10.38 4.81 6.25
CA TRP A 31 -11.08 4.34 7.44
C TRP A 31 -10.15 4.26 8.67
N ILE A 32 -8.92 3.76 8.50
CA ILE A 32 -7.92 3.71 9.58
C ILE A 32 -7.57 5.12 10.06
N ALA A 33 -7.35 6.06 9.13
CA ALA A 33 -7.04 7.45 9.46
C ALA A 33 -8.18 8.11 10.26
N GLU A 34 -9.43 7.89 9.86
CA GLU A 34 -10.60 8.42 10.56
C GLU A 34 -10.82 7.82 11.95
N LYS A 35 -10.41 6.57 12.17
CA LYS A 35 -10.48 5.93 13.49
C LYS A 35 -9.36 6.34 14.44
N GLY A 36 -8.34 7.03 13.93
CA GLY A 36 -7.19 7.47 14.70
C GLY A 36 -6.22 6.33 14.98
N MET A 37 -5.19 6.18 14.14
CA MET A 37 -4.10 5.26 14.37
C MET A 37 -3.08 5.89 15.33
N ALA A 38 -2.82 5.22 16.45
CA ALA A 38 -1.85 5.69 17.44
C ALA A 38 -0.41 5.38 16.99
N GLY A 39 0.20 6.34 16.30
CA GLY A 39 1.56 6.22 15.79
C GLY A 39 1.64 5.38 14.51
N GLY A 40 2.71 5.63 13.75
CA GLY A 40 2.91 5.06 12.41
C GLY A 40 2.35 5.95 11.30
N ARG A 41 2.69 5.61 10.05
CA ARG A 41 2.42 6.43 8.86
C ARG A 41 1.42 5.76 7.93
N ILE A 42 0.43 6.50 7.48
CA ILE A 42 -0.60 6.02 6.54
C ILE A 42 -0.31 6.59 5.15
N ILE A 43 -0.16 5.71 4.18
CA ILE A 43 0.08 6.04 2.77
C ILE A 43 -1.09 5.47 1.95
N ALA A 44 -1.70 6.27 1.10
CA ALA A 44 -2.66 5.80 0.11
C ALA A 44 -2.06 5.98 -1.30
N ALA A 45 -2.08 4.93 -2.11
CA ALA A 45 -1.52 4.94 -3.45
C ALA A 45 -2.50 4.37 -4.46
N ASN A 46 -2.79 5.14 -5.50
CA ASN A 46 -3.73 4.74 -6.55
C ASN A 46 -3.35 5.37 -7.89
N THR A 47 -3.77 4.76 -8.98
CA THR A 47 -3.58 5.27 -10.36
C THR A 47 -4.74 6.15 -10.84
N ASP A 48 -5.87 6.12 -10.12
CA ASP A 48 -7.04 6.97 -10.38
C ASP A 48 -6.97 8.21 -9.48
N VAL A 49 -6.75 9.37 -10.10
CA VAL A 49 -6.59 10.64 -9.39
C VAL A 49 -7.89 11.09 -8.72
N ASN A 50 -9.03 10.84 -9.37
CA ASN A 50 -10.35 11.24 -8.86
C ASN A 50 -10.71 10.44 -7.62
N HIS A 51 -10.36 9.15 -7.61
CA HIS A 51 -10.51 8.35 -6.40
C HIS A 51 -9.50 8.74 -5.32
N LEU A 52 -8.26 9.07 -5.69
CA LEU A 52 -7.17 9.33 -4.73
C LEU A 52 -7.32 10.67 -4.00
N TYR A 53 -7.72 11.74 -4.67
CA TYR A 53 -7.68 13.09 -4.07
C TYR A 53 -8.64 13.28 -2.88
N ILE A 54 -9.68 12.45 -2.78
CA ILE A 54 -10.67 12.50 -1.69
C ILE A 54 -10.27 11.65 -0.47
N GLN A 55 -9.18 10.89 -0.56
CA GLN A 55 -8.77 9.94 0.47
C GLN A 55 -8.08 10.66 1.64
N LYS A 56 -8.11 10.02 2.82
CA LYS A 56 -7.44 10.52 4.03
C LYS A 56 -6.25 9.62 4.37
N ALA A 57 -5.06 10.17 4.27
CA ALA A 57 -3.80 9.53 4.65
C ALA A 57 -2.75 10.61 4.91
N ASP A 58 -1.64 10.28 5.57
CA ASP A 58 -0.53 11.21 5.76
C ASP A 58 0.18 11.54 4.44
N LYS A 59 0.13 10.61 3.49
CA LYS A 59 0.65 10.77 2.13
C LYS A 59 -0.28 10.14 1.10
N LEU A 60 -0.53 10.88 0.02
CA LEU A 60 -1.18 10.39 -1.19
C LEU A 60 -0.14 10.25 -2.30
N ILE A 61 -0.11 9.11 -2.99
CA ILE A 61 0.82 8.83 -4.10
C ILE A 61 0.01 8.49 -5.35
N LEU A 62 0.10 9.34 -6.37
CA LEU A 62 -0.46 9.05 -7.69
C LEU A 62 0.49 8.11 -8.42
N LEU A 63 0.06 6.88 -8.61
CA LEU A 63 0.83 5.86 -9.31
C LEU A 63 0.73 6.04 -10.83
N GLY A 64 1.85 5.90 -11.53
CA GLY A 64 1.91 5.86 -12.99
C GLY A 64 1.33 7.08 -13.67
N GLU A 65 1.72 8.29 -13.25
CA GLU A 65 1.24 9.55 -13.83
C GLU A 65 1.41 9.56 -15.35
N LYS A 66 2.54 9.07 -15.88
CA LYS A 66 2.80 9.05 -17.32
C LYS A 66 2.02 7.96 -18.04
N ILE A 67 1.92 6.77 -17.45
CA ILE A 67 1.29 5.59 -18.06
C ILE A 67 -0.24 5.68 -18.01
N CYS A 68 -0.80 6.03 -16.85
CA CYS A 68 -2.24 6.03 -16.60
C CYS A 68 -2.88 7.41 -16.74
N ARG A 69 -2.11 8.50 -16.72
CA ARG A 69 -2.60 9.90 -16.85
C ARG A 69 -3.71 10.24 -15.84
N GLY A 70 -3.69 9.59 -14.68
CA GLY A 70 -4.70 9.76 -13.63
C GLY A 70 -6.04 9.07 -13.87
N HIS A 71 -6.21 8.29 -14.94
CA HIS A 71 -7.49 7.62 -15.28
C HIS A 71 -7.62 6.18 -14.75
N GLY A 72 -6.62 5.68 -14.01
CA GLY A 72 -6.59 4.31 -13.53
C GLY A 72 -6.09 3.27 -14.54
N CYS A 73 -5.88 2.02 -14.07
CA CYS A 73 -5.37 0.91 -14.89
C CYS A 73 -6.45 0.05 -15.58
N GLY A 74 -7.72 0.47 -15.58
CA GLY A 74 -8.80 -0.27 -16.27
C GLY A 74 -9.05 -1.72 -15.82
N GLY A 75 -8.53 -2.14 -14.66
CA GLY A 75 -8.65 -3.52 -14.19
C GLY A 75 -7.57 -4.49 -14.70
N PHE A 76 -6.47 -3.97 -15.26
CA PHE A 76 -5.32 -4.75 -15.73
C PHE A 76 -4.19 -4.73 -14.68
N PRO A 77 -3.86 -5.87 -14.04
CA PRO A 77 -2.80 -5.95 -13.03
C PRO A 77 -1.41 -5.57 -13.56
N GLU A 78 -1.07 -6.00 -14.76
CA GLU A 78 0.21 -5.68 -15.42
C GLU A 78 0.44 -4.17 -15.53
N MET A 79 -0.59 -3.44 -15.95
CA MET A 79 -0.57 -1.98 -15.99
C MET A 79 -0.41 -1.37 -14.60
N GLY A 80 -1.06 -1.96 -13.58
CA GLY A 80 -0.90 -1.54 -12.18
C GLY A 80 0.52 -1.74 -11.65
N ALA A 81 1.16 -2.86 -12.01
CA ALA A 81 2.54 -3.13 -11.65
C ALA A 81 3.49 -2.13 -12.31
N GLN A 82 3.33 -1.88 -13.61
CA GLN A 82 4.14 -0.90 -14.35
C GLN A 82 3.97 0.52 -13.80
N ALA A 83 2.72 0.94 -13.55
CA ALA A 83 2.42 2.22 -12.92
C ALA A 83 3.07 2.35 -11.54
N THR A 84 3.12 1.27 -10.76
CA THR A 84 3.77 1.27 -9.44
C THR A 84 5.29 1.37 -9.56
N ARG A 85 5.90 0.69 -10.54
CA ARG A 85 7.35 0.79 -10.80
C ARG A 85 7.77 2.19 -11.24
N GLU A 86 6.91 2.96 -11.90
CA GLU A 86 7.18 4.37 -12.22
C GLU A 86 7.46 5.20 -10.96
N ASN A 87 6.74 4.93 -9.86
CA ASN A 87 6.87 5.62 -8.57
C ASN A 87 7.78 4.89 -7.57
N TYR A 88 8.60 3.93 -8.01
CA TYR A 88 9.43 3.09 -7.13
C TYR A 88 10.23 3.89 -6.09
N ASN A 89 10.95 4.92 -6.54
CA ASN A 89 11.80 5.74 -5.68
C ASN A 89 11.00 6.59 -4.70
N GLU A 90 9.82 7.08 -5.10
CA GLU A 90 8.94 7.84 -4.22
C GLU A 90 8.42 6.94 -3.09
N ILE A 91 7.91 5.76 -3.43
CA ILE A 91 7.42 4.79 -2.44
C ILE A 91 8.54 4.38 -1.47
N LYS A 92 9.73 4.12 -2.00
CA LYS A 92 10.92 3.77 -1.20
C LYS A 92 11.29 4.88 -0.21
N ALA A 93 11.30 6.13 -0.67
CA ALA A 93 11.61 7.28 0.19
C ALA A 93 10.55 7.48 1.29
N GLU A 94 9.27 7.31 0.96
CA GLU A 94 8.19 7.50 1.94
C GLU A 94 8.15 6.41 3.03
N LEU A 95 8.70 5.23 2.74
CA LEU A 95 8.80 4.09 3.64
C LEU A 95 10.15 3.98 4.37
N GLU A 96 11.08 4.91 4.13
CA GLU A 96 12.41 4.85 4.72
C GLU A 96 12.34 4.86 6.26
N GLY A 97 13.07 3.96 6.90
CA GLY A 97 13.07 3.80 8.36
C GLY A 97 11.86 3.05 8.93
N ALA A 98 10.89 2.61 8.11
CA ALA A 98 9.82 1.73 8.57
C ALA A 98 10.36 0.33 8.86
N ASN A 99 10.05 -0.22 10.04
CA ASN A 99 10.45 -1.58 10.42
C ASN A 99 9.34 -2.60 10.15
N LEU A 100 8.09 -2.17 10.20
CA LEU A 100 6.91 -2.99 9.97
C LEU A 100 5.99 -2.26 8.99
N VAL A 101 5.71 -2.90 7.86
CA VAL A 101 4.85 -2.33 6.81
C VAL A 101 3.66 -3.26 6.55
N PHE A 102 2.46 -2.72 6.71
CA PHE A 102 1.21 -3.38 6.32
C PHE A 102 0.82 -2.93 4.92
N LEU A 103 0.75 -3.87 3.98
CA LEU A 103 0.23 -3.61 2.64
C LEU A 103 -1.22 -4.06 2.58
N VAL A 104 -2.11 -3.15 2.21
CA VAL A 104 -3.56 -3.39 2.25
C VAL A 104 -4.15 -3.17 0.87
N ALA A 105 -4.86 -4.17 0.36
CA ALA A 105 -5.54 -4.06 -0.94
C ALA A 105 -6.77 -4.96 -1.04
N GLY A 106 -7.68 -4.60 -1.95
CA GLY A 106 -8.62 -5.55 -2.54
C GLY A 106 -8.04 -6.10 -3.83
N LEU A 107 -7.85 -7.42 -3.90
CA LEU A 107 -7.34 -8.09 -5.10
C LEU A 107 -8.42 -8.25 -6.17
N GLY A 108 -8.02 -8.62 -7.38
CA GLY A 108 -8.91 -8.82 -8.53
C GLY A 108 -9.15 -7.58 -9.39
N GLY A 109 -8.79 -6.39 -8.89
CA GLY A 109 -8.71 -5.16 -9.68
C GLY A 109 -7.41 -5.05 -10.48
N GLY A 110 -7.13 -3.86 -11.02
CA GLY A 110 -5.86 -3.58 -11.72
C GLY A 110 -4.78 -3.07 -10.76
N THR A 111 -5.01 -1.90 -10.18
CA THR A 111 -4.02 -1.20 -9.35
C THR A 111 -3.63 -1.98 -8.10
N GLY A 112 -4.58 -2.37 -7.24
CA GLY A 112 -4.27 -3.07 -5.99
C GLY A 112 -3.54 -4.39 -6.24
N THR A 113 -4.05 -5.19 -7.18
CA THR A 113 -3.47 -6.48 -7.58
C THR A 113 -2.05 -6.34 -8.13
N GLY A 114 -1.82 -5.37 -9.03
CA GLY A 114 -0.51 -5.16 -9.65
C GLY A 114 0.51 -4.45 -8.74
N ALA A 115 0.05 -3.52 -7.90
CA ALA A 115 0.91 -2.75 -7.01
C ALA A 115 1.43 -3.59 -5.84
N MET A 116 0.61 -4.51 -5.32
CA MET A 116 0.95 -5.33 -4.15
C MET A 116 2.32 -6.03 -4.25
N PRO A 117 2.63 -6.82 -5.30
CA PRO A 117 3.93 -7.48 -5.40
C PRO A 117 5.10 -6.49 -5.56
N VAL A 118 4.89 -5.37 -6.25
CA VAL A 118 5.93 -4.35 -6.45
C VAL A 118 6.28 -3.63 -5.15
N VAL A 119 5.27 -3.24 -4.35
CA VAL A 119 5.53 -2.59 -3.06
C VAL A 119 6.11 -3.58 -2.05
N ALA A 120 5.69 -4.86 -2.09
CA ALA A 120 6.29 -5.91 -1.26
C ALA A 120 7.77 -6.16 -1.61
N GLU A 121 8.13 -6.05 -2.89
CA GLU A 121 9.53 -6.07 -3.34
C GLU A 121 10.33 -4.91 -2.73
N ILE A 122 9.81 -3.68 -2.81
CA ILE A 122 10.43 -2.48 -2.23
C ILE A 122 10.68 -2.65 -0.72
N THR A 123 9.66 -3.03 0.04
CA THR A 123 9.76 -3.13 1.50
C THR A 123 10.71 -4.24 1.93
N ARG A 124 10.75 -5.35 1.18
CA ARG A 124 11.70 -6.44 1.41
C ARG A 124 13.14 -6.00 1.17
N GLU A 125 13.41 -5.25 0.10
CA GLU A 125 14.75 -4.69 -0.15
C GLU A 125 15.22 -3.75 0.97
N MET A 126 14.28 -3.07 1.63
CA MET A 126 14.55 -2.18 2.75
C MET A 126 14.76 -2.91 4.09
N GLY A 127 14.57 -4.23 4.13
CA GLY A 127 14.66 -5.02 5.35
C GLY A 127 13.47 -4.84 6.31
N ALA A 128 12.36 -4.29 5.83
CA ALA A 128 11.16 -4.13 6.63
C ALA A 128 10.35 -5.44 6.70
N LEU A 129 9.84 -5.77 7.88
CA LEU A 129 8.87 -6.84 8.05
C LEU A 129 7.58 -6.44 7.30
N THR A 130 7.22 -7.19 6.28
CA THR A 130 6.10 -6.85 5.39
C THR A 130 4.95 -7.82 5.61
N VAL A 131 3.76 -7.28 5.91
CA VAL A 131 2.54 -8.06 6.12
C VAL A 131 1.50 -7.65 5.08
N GLY A 132 1.10 -8.59 4.22
CA GLY A 132 0.02 -8.39 3.27
C GLY A 132 -1.35 -8.67 3.90
N CYS A 133 -2.24 -7.69 3.89
CA CYS A 133 -3.63 -7.81 4.33
C CYS A 133 -4.55 -7.58 3.13
N VAL A 134 -4.99 -8.68 2.52
CA VAL A 134 -5.77 -8.64 1.27
C VAL A 134 -7.19 -9.13 1.45
N THR A 135 -8.10 -8.55 0.68
CA THR A 135 -9.45 -9.09 0.49
C THR A 135 -9.55 -9.72 -0.89
N ILE A 136 -10.29 -10.84 -0.97
CA ILE A 136 -10.59 -11.55 -2.22
C ILE A 136 -11.97 -11.06 -2.71
N PRO A 137 -12.17 -10.88 -4.02
CA PRO A 137 -13.48 -10.54 -4.59
C PRO A 137 -14.60 -11.48 -4.16
N PHE A 138 -15.81 -10.94 -4.08
CA PHE A 138 -17.00 -11.76 -3.80
C PHE A 138 -17.22 -12.80 -4.92
N THR A 139 -17.93 -13.89 -4.61
CA THR A 139 -18.24 -14.93 -5.59
C THR A 139 -18.97 -14.37 -6.83
N ILE A 140 -19.81 -13.36 -6.64
CA ILE A 140 -20.58 -12.72 -7.73
C ILE A 140 -19.73 -11.87 -8.69
N GLU A 141 -18.49 -11.54 -8.33
CA GLU A 141 -17.58 -10.76 -9.18
C GLU A 141 -16.85 -11.60 -10.25
N MET A 142 -17.12 -12.92 -10.28
CA MET A 142 -16.70 -13.87 -11.31
C MET A 142 -15.21 -13.75 -11.69
N SER A 143 -14.90 -13.24 -12.89
CA SER A 143 -13.55 -13.20 -13.47
C SER A 143 -12.54 -12.41 -12.62
N ARG A 144 -12.99 -11.47 -11.77
CA ARG A 144 -12.10 -10.79 -10.83
C ARG A 144 -11.51 -11.74 -9.79
N ARG A 145 -12.24 -12.79 -9.42
CA ARG A 145 -11.80 -13.77 -8.44
C ARG A 145 -10.66 -14.65 -8.97
N GLU A 146 -10.67 -14.97 -10.26
CA GLU A 146 -9.57 -15.67 -10.91
C GLU A 146 -8.32 -14.79 -10.93
N LYS A 147 -8.44 -13.54 -11.37
CA LYS A 147 -7.34 -12.56 -11.32
C LYS A 147 -6.75 -12.38 -9.93
N ALA A 148 -7.58 -12.39 -8.89
CA ALA A 148 -7.11 -12.28 -7.51
C ALA A 148 -6.27 -13.48 -7.07
N ARG A 149 -6.59 -14.69 -7.54
CA ARG A 149 -5.86 -15.92 -7.19
C ARG A 149 -4.49 -15.98 -7.84
N GLU A 150 -4.35 -15.43 -9.05
CA GLU A 150 -3.06 -15.37 -9.76
C GLU A 150 -2.05 -14.40 -9.10
N ALA A 151 -2.53 -13.51 -8.23
CA ALA A 151 -1.73 -12.48 -7.60
C ALA A 151 -1.22 -12.86 -6.19
N ILE A 152 -1.65 -14.01 -5.66
CA ILE A 152 -1.20 -14.58 -4.37
C ILE A 152 -0.18 -15.67 -4.68
#